data_AF-A0A395N6U4-F1
#
_entry.id   AF-A0A395N6U4-F1
#
_cell.length_a   1.000
_cell.length_b   1.000
_cell.length_c   1.000
_cell.angle_alpha   90.00
_cell.angle_beta   90.00
_cell.angle_gamma   90.00
#
_symmetry.space_group_name_H-M   'P 1'
#
loop_
_entity.id
_entity.type
_entity.pdbx_description
1 polymer ?
#
loop_
_entity_poly.entity_id
_entity_poly.type
_entity_poly.pdbx_seq_one_letter_code
_entity_poly.pdbx_strand_id
1 'polypeptide(L)'
;TWQFPGGHLEYGEQYAVCAERETLEETGLKVEAAREEFAVTNNIFETEKKHYTAIFIHCNVIDPSAVPLVMEPEKCEGWEWKSWGELKQIDKAAKSDPSGDRLFLPLVNLIKKVGSRDPDLDLSAYIESR
;
A
#
# COMPACT_ATOMS: atom_id res chain seq x y z
N THR A 1 0.07 8.79 8.35
CA THR A 1 -0.30 7.37 8.29
C THR A 1 0.44 6.69 7.15
N TRP A 2 0.81 5.42 7.31
CA TRP A 2 1.53 4.67 6.29
C TRP A 2 0.62 3.95 5.30
N GLN A 3 0.92 4.00 4.00
CA GLN A 3 0.15 3.33 2.93
C GLN A 3 1.03 2.82 1.80
N PHE A 4 0.49 1.98 0.92
CA PHE A 4 1.13 1.65 -0.36
C PHE A 4 0.77 2.70 -1.41
N PRO A 5 1.59 2.85 -2.48
CA PRO A 5 1.23 3.71 -3.59
C PRO A 5 -0.05 3.21 -4.24
N GLY A 6 -0.88 4.14 -4.69
CA GLY A 6 -2.15 3.78 -5.30
C GLY A 6 -3.19 4.88 -5.28
N GLY A 7 -4.09 4.80 -6.26
CA GLY A 7 -5.16 5.78 -6.44
C GLY A 7 -6.44 5.16 -6.98
N HIS A 8 -7.20 5.98 -7.71
CA HIS A 8 -8.48 5.55 -8.25
C HIS A 8 -8.29 4.83 -9.58
N LEU A 9 -9.03 3.75 -9.77
CA LEU A 9 -9.12 3.09 -11.07
C LEU A 9 -9.78 4.03 -12.08
N GLU A 10 -9.14 4.27 -13.22
CA GLU A 10 -9.71 5.05 -14.29
C GLU A 10 -10.74 4.27 -15.11
N TYR A 11 -11.60 4.99 -15.84
CA TYR A 11 -12.62 4.34 -16.68
C TYR A 11 -11.98 3.49 -17.79
N GLY A 12 -12.23 2.17 -17.75
CA GLY A 12 -11.70 1.21 -18.72
C GLY A 12 -10.31 0.66 -18.38
N GLU A 13 -9.71 1.12 -17.27
CA GLU A 13 -8.40 0.70 -16.83
C GLU A 13 -8.43 -0.71 -16.20
N GLN A 14 -7.39 -1.51 -16.46
CA GLN A 14 -7.19 -2.81 -15.80
C GLN A 14 -6.49 -2.59 -14.45
N TYR A 15 -6.77 -3.43 -13.44
CA TYR A 15 -6.19 -3.24 -12.10
C TYR A 15 -4.66 -3.26 -12.10
N ALA A 16 -4.05 -4.14 -12.90
CA ALA A 16 -2.60 -4.18 -13.08
C ALA A 16 -2.03 -2.87 -13.63
N VAL A 17 -2.67 -2.32 -14.67
CA VAL A 17 -2.28 -1.05 -15.30
C VAL A 17 -2.41 0.11 -14.31
N CYS A 18 -3.49 0.14 -13.52
CA CYS A 18 -3.67 1.13 -12.46
C CYS A 18 -2.54 1.05 -11.43
N ALA A 19 -2.20 -0.14 -10.93
CA ALA A 19 -1.13 -0.30 -9.95
C ALA A 19 0.24 0.15 -10.49
N GLU A 20 0.56 -0.17 -11.75
CA GLU A 20 1.79 0.26 -12.40
C GLU A 20 1.82 1.78 -12.62
N ARG A 21 0.72 2.38 -13.09
CA ARG A 21 0.58 3.82 -13.31
C ARG A 21 0.72 4.60 -12.01
N GLU A 22 -0.09 4.27 -11.00
CA GLU A 22 -0.09 4.98 -9.71
C GLU A 22 1.28 4.85 -9.01
N THR A 23 1.90 3.66 -9.06
CA THR A 23 3.25 3.49 -8.53
C THR A 23 4.23 4.40 -9.25
N LEU A 24 4.19 4.49 -10.57
CA LEU A 24 5.07 5.39 -11.32
C LEU A 24 4.81 6.87 -11.00
N GLU A 25 3.54 7.26 -10.93
CA GLU A 25 3.10 8.64 -10.68
C GLU A 25 3.56 9.15 -9.31
N GLU A 26 3.43 8.32 -8.26
CA GLU A 26 3.70 8.75 -6.89
C GLU A 26 5.17 8.58 -6.48
N THR A 27 5.90 7.65 -7.12
CA THR A 27 7.22 7.17 -6.67
C THR A 27 8.35 7.30 -7.68
N GLY A 28 8.01 7.42 -8.97
CA GLY A 28 8.97 7.29 -10.07
C GLY A 28 9.48 5.87 -10.35
N LEU A 29 9.08 4.87 -9.56
CA LEU A 29 9.48 3.47 -9.76
C LEU A 29 8.65 2.82 -10.87
N LYS A 30 9.33 2.03 -11.70
CA LYS A 30 8.68 1.15 -12.66
C LYS A 30 8.53 -0.23 -12.06
N VAL A 31 7.30 -0.73 -12.09
CA VAL A 31 6.96 -2.06 -11.60
C VAL A 31 6.19 -2.82 -12.68
N GLU A 32 6.19 -4.14 -12.57
CA GLU A 32 5.39 -5.04 -13.40
C GLU A 32 4.45 -5.84 -12.49
N ALA A 33 3.16 -5.84 -12.78
CA ALA A 33 2.18 -6.60 -12.02
C ALA A 33 2.44 -8.12 -12.16
N ALA A 34 2.78 -8.78 -11.05
CA ALA A 34 3.12 -10.20 -11.03
C ALA A 34 1.88 -11.13 -11.05
N ARG A 35 0.70 -10.62 -10.68
CA ARG A 35 -0.59 -11.33 -10.66
C ARG A 35 -1.76 -10.35 -10.75
N GLU A 36 -2.90 -10.82 -11.25
CA GLU A 36 -4.09 -9.99 -11.49
C GLU A 36 -4.75 -9.44 -10.20
N GLU A 37 -4.72 -10.17 -9.09
CA GLU A 37 -5.16 -9.68 -7.77
C GLU A 37 -4.45 -10.43 -6.62
N PHE A 38 -4.00 -9.70 -5.60
CA PHE A 38 -3.46 -10.30 -4.37
C PHE A 38 -4.51 -10.36 -3.27
N ALA A 39 -5.20 -9.26 -3.04
CA ALA A 39 -6.21 -9.14 -2.00
C ALA A 39 -7.16 -8.00 -2.30
N VAL A 40 -8.39 -8.13 -1.79
CA VAL A 40 -9.39 -7.07 -1.83
C VAL A 40 -9.88 -6.79 -0.41
N THR A 41 -9.94 -5.52 -0.01
CA THR A 41 -10.44 -5.12 1.32
C THR A 41 -11.63 -4.17 1.19
N ASN A 42 -12.58 -4.29 2.12
CA ASN A 42 -13.69 -3.35 2.28
C ASN A 42 -13.35 -2.36 3.39
N ASN A 43 -13.34 -1.07 3.07
CA ASN A 43 -12.80 -0.01 3.92
C ASN A 43 -13.87 1.05 4.18
N ILE A 44 -14.44 1.01 5.38
CA ILE A 44 -15.50 1.91 5.82
C ILE A 44 -14.87 3.03 6.66
N PHE A 45 -14.91 4.24 6.12
CA PHE A 45 -14.44 5.47 6.76
C PHE A 45 -15.64 6.13 7.43
N GLU A 46 -15.88 5.78 8.70
CA GLU A 46 -17.07 6.15 9.45
C GLU A 46 -17.24 7.66 9.63
N THR A 47 -16.14 8.39 9.83
CA THR A 47 -16.15 9.84 10.03
C THR A 47 -16.50 10.57 8.74
N GLU A 48 -15.90 10.14 7.63
CA GLU A 48 -16.06 10.74 6.30
C GLU A 48 -17.32 10.24 5.58
N LYS A 49 -18.01 9.23 6.13
CA LYS A 49 -19.15 8.53 5.51
C LYS A 49 -18.84 8.04 4.10
N LYS A 50 -17.64 7.47 3.93
CA LYS A 50 -17.15 6.89 2.68
C LYS A 50 -16.92 5.40 2.82
N HIS A 51 -17.15 4.66 1.74
CA HIS A 51 -16.85 3.24 1.65
C HIS A 51 -16.05 2.99 0.38
N TYR A 52 -14.84 2.49 0.54
CA TYR A 52 -13.94 2.14 -0.55
C TYR A 52 -13.64 0.65 -0.55
N THR A 53 -13.62 0.05 -1.74
CA THR A 53 -13.01 -1.25 -1.96
C THR A 53 -11.60 -1.00 -2.48
N ALA A 54 -10.59 -1.52 -1.78
CA ALA A 54 -9.19 -1.44 -2.23
C ALA A 54 -8.76 -2.78 -2.79
N ILE A 55 -8.22 -2.78 -4.01
CA ILE A 55 -7.67 -3.94 -4.69
C ILE A 55 -6.16 -3.81 -4.61
N PHE A 56 -5.50 -4.80 -4.02
CA PHE A 56 -4.05 -4.84 -3.89
C PHE A 56 -3.48 -5.73 -4.98
N ILE A 57 -2.54 -5.19 -5.73
CA ILE A 57 -1.78 -5.88 -6.77
C ILE A 57 -0.38 -6.12 -6.24
N HIS A 58 0.16 -7.31 -6.49
CA HIS A 58 1.56 -7.59 -6.19
C HIS A 58 2.38 -7.30 -7.44
N CYS A 59 3.38 -6.44 -7.30
CA CYS A 59 4.22 -6.01 -8.41
C CYS A 59 5.69 -6.29 -8.11
N ASN A 60 6.45 -6.59 -9.15
CA ASN A 60 7.90 -6.69 -9.09
C ASN A 60 8.52 -5.38 -9.57
N VAL A 61 9.51 -4.85 -8.85
CA VAL A 61 10.27 -3.69 -9.33
C VAL A 61 11.14 -4.12 -10.51
N ILE A 62 11.10 -3.36 -11.60
CA ILE A 62 11.85 -3.68 -12.82
C ILE A 62 13.35 -3.46 -12.61
N ASP A 63 13.72 -2.36 -11.96
CA ASP A 63 15.11 -2.06 -11.57
C ASP A 63 15.25 -2.11 -10.04
N PRO A 64 15.85 -3.18 -9.48
CA PRO A 64 16.00 -3.33 -8.03
C PRO A 64 16.97 -2.31 -7.41
N SER A 65 17.74 -1.58 -8.23
CA SER A 65 18.61 -0.50 -7.77
C SER A 65 17.92 0.87 -7.74
N ALA A 66 16.72 0.98 -8.32
CA ALA A 66 15.95 2.21 -8.32
C ALA A 66 15.50 2.57 -6.90
N VAL A 67 15.64 3.84 -6.55
CA VAL A 67 15.22 4.41 -5.28
C VAL A 67 14.00 5.30 -5.53
N PRO A 68 12.96 5.20 -4.69
CA PRO A 68 11.79 6.04 -4.84
C PRO A 68 12.07 7.53 -4.68
N LEU A 69 11.26 8.33 -5.35
CA LEU A 69 11.24 9.78 -5.25
C LEU A 69 9.84 10.24 -4.81
N VAL A 70 9.78 11.34 -4.07
CA VAL A 70 8.50 11.98 -3.74
C VAL A 70 8.07 12.80 -4.96
N MET A 71 7.20 12.22 -5.78
CA MET A 71 6.72 12.87 -7.00
C MET A 71 5.56 13.84 -6.74
N GLU A 72 4.83 13.65 -5.63
CA GLU A 72 3.71 14.48 -5.18
C GLU A 72 3.98 15.06 -3.77
N PRO A 73 4.88 16.04 -3.63
CA PRO A 73 5.35 16.55 -2.33
C PRO A 73 4.25 17.24 -1.49
N GLU A 74 3.11 17.59 -2.10
CA GLU A 74 1.94 18.11 -1.41
C GLU A 74 1.05 17.03 -0.79
N LYS A 75 1.26 15.75 -1.15
CA LYS A 75 0.46 14.61 -0.67
C LYS A 75 1.26 13.59 0.14
N CYS A 76 2.57 13.48 -0.10
CA CYS A 76 3.43 12.46 0.49
C CYS A 76 4.70 13.09 1.09
N GLU A 77 5.03 12.73 2.33
CA GLU A 77 6.22 13.23 3.03
C GLU A 77 7.48 12.42 2.69
N GLY A 78 7.32 11.16 2.28
CA GLY A 78 8.44 10.28 2.00
C GLY A 78 8.05 8.81 1.82
N TRP A 79 9.02 8.06 1.31
CA TRP A 79 8.88 6.64 0.98
C TRP A 79 9.92 5.81 1.71
N GLU A 80 9.49 4.72 2.33
CA GLU A 80 10.40 3.76 2.96
C GLU A 80 10.09 2.32 2.54
N TRP A 81 11.15 1.53 2.43
CA TRP A 81 11.02 0.08 2.37
C TRP A 81 10.78 -0.45 3.77
N LYS A 82 9.66 -1.13 3.98
CA LYS A 82 9.35 -1.80 5.25
C LYS A 82 8.94 -3.24 5.01
N SER A 83 9.49 -4.14 5.81
CA SER A 83 9.06 -5.53 5.83
C SER A 83 7.62 -5.66 6.31
N TRP A 84 6.98 -6.77 5.93
CA TRP A 84 5.67 -7.15 6.46
C TRP A 84 5.64 -7.27 7.99
N GLY A 85 6.78 -7.64 8.61
CA GLY A 85 6.95 -7.69 10.06
C GLY A 85 6.86 -6.30 10.70
N GLU A 86 7.55 -5.30 10.13
CA GLU A 86 7.50 -3.92 10.58
C GLU A 86 6.09 -3.34 10.46
N LEU A 87 5.38 -3.63 9.36
CA LEU A 87 3.98 -3.24 9.21
C LEU A 87 3.08 -3.78 10.32
N LYS A 88 3.20 -5.07 10.64
CA LYS A 88 2.45 -5.69 11.74
C LYS A 88 2.79 -5.06 13.08
N GLN A 89 4.05 -4.63 13.28
CA GLN A 89 4.46 -3.92 14.48
C GLN A 89 3.82 -2.54 14.56
N ILE A 90 3.77 -1.78 13.46
CA ILE A 90 3.08 -0.48 13.40
C ILE A 90 1.58 -0.64 13.72
N ASP A 91 0.88 -1.59 13.09
CA ASP A 91 -0.55 -1.87 13.39
C ASP A 91 -0.77 -2.27 14.87
N LYS A 92 0.17 -3.02 15.45
CA LYS A 92 0.09 -3.41 16.86
C LYS A 92 0.34 -2.22 17.79
N ALA A 93 1.36 -1.41 17.52
CA ALA A 93 1.74 -0.26 18.34
C ALA A 93 0.66 0.84 18.33
N ALA A 94 0.03 1.08 17.18
CA ALA A 94 -1.05 2.06 17.01
C ALA A 94 -2.28 1.80 17.92
N LYS A 95 -2.46 0.57 18.42
CA LYS A 95 -3.54 0.21 19.36
C LYS A 95 -3.27 0.67 20.79
N SER A 96 -2.00 0.80 21.16
CA SER A 96 -1.56 1.19 22.50
C SER A 96 -1.15 2.65 22.62
N ASP A 97 -0.63 3.23 21.55
CA ASP A 97 -0.22 4.63 21.51
C ASP A 97 -0.89 5.33 20.32
N PRO A 98 -1.96 6.11 20.57
CA PRO A 98 -2.60 6.87 19.52
C PRO A 98 -1.68 7.93 18.89
N SER A 99 -0.60 8.38 19.54
CA SER A 99 0.25 9.46 19.03
C SER A 99 1.35 9.01 18.06
N GLY A 100 1.63 7.71 17.99
CA GLY A 100 2.67 7.15 17.12
C GLY A 100 2.22 6.90 15.67
N ASP A 101 3.11 6.23 14.92
CA ASP A 101 2.86 5.80 13.56
C ASP A 101 1.60 4.95 13.44
N ARG A 102 0.85 5.14 12.35
CA ARG A 102 -0.38 4.39 12.07
C ARG A 102 -0.43 3.99 10.62
N LEU A 103 -1.02 2.85 10.31
CA LEU A 103 -1.29 2.46 8.93
C LEU A 103 -2.62 3.06 8.46
N PHE A 104 -2.72 3.36 7.17
CA PHE A 104 -3.97 3.71 6.54
C PHE A 104 -4.93 2.51 6.56
N LEU A 105 -6.24 2.78 6.67
CA LEU A 105 -7.25 1.73 6.93
C LEU A 105 -7.22 0.54 5.95
N PRO A 106 -7.06 0.72 4.62
CA PRO A 106 -6.90 -0.38 3.68
C PRO A 106 -5.75 -1.33 4.04
N LEU A 107 -4.63 -0.80 4.51
CA LEU A 107 -3.46 -1.59 4.89
C LEU A 107 -3.68 -2.32 6.22
N VAL A 108 -4.35 -1.68 7.19
CA VAL A 108 -4.83 -2.36 8.41
C VAL A 108 -5.72 -3.56 8.07
N ASN A 109 -6.67 -3.37 7.15
CA ASN A 109 -7.57 -4.43 6.74
C ASN A 109 -6.86 -5.51 5.90
N LEU A 110 -5.84 -5.14 5.12
CA LEU A 110 -5.00 -6.09 4.40
C LEU A 110 -4.25 -6.99 5.37
N ILE A 111 -3.61 -6.43 6.41
CA ILE A 111 -2.90 -7.20 7.44
C ILE A 111 -3.84 -8.19 8.12
N LYS A 112 -5.05 -7.77 8.49
CA LYS A 112 -6.05 -8.66 9.09
C LYS A 112 -6.47 -9.79 8.14
N LYS A 113 -6.62 -9.50 6.85
CA LYS A 113 -7.04 -10.46 5.83
C LYS A 113 -5.95 -11.47 5.47
N VAL A 114 -4.72 -11.00 5.34
CA VAL A 114 -3.55 -11.80 4.93
C VAL A 114 -2.93 -12.54 6.11
N GLY A 115 -3.03 -12.00 7.33
CA GLY A 115 -2.32 -12.43 8.54
C GLY A 115 -2.47 -13.89 8.97
N SER A 116 -3.33 -14.69 8.33
CA SER A 116 -3.58 -16.10 8.65
C SER A 116 -3.28 -17.09 7.51
N ARG A 117 -2.86 -16.62 6.32
CA ARG A 117 -2.86 -17.47 5.10
C ARG A 117 -1.51 -17.80 4.49
N ASP A 118 -0.43 -17.08 4.78
CA ASP A 118 0.83 -17.35 4.10
C ASP A 118 2.06 -16.97 4.95
N PRO A 119 2.87 -17.95 5.39
CA PRO A 119 4.14 -17.70 6.07
C PRO A 119 5.27 -17.26 5.12
N ASP A 120 5.11 -17.44 3.80
CA ASP A 120 6.17 -17.21 2.79
C ASP A 120 5.88 -16.01 1.88
N LEU A 121 4.88 -15.19 2.24
CA LEU A 121 4.71 -13.86 1.64
C LEU A 121 5.89 -12.98 2.07
N ASP A 122 6.99 -13.10 1.33
CA ASP A 122 8.08 -12.12 1.27
C ASP A 122 7.55 -10.84 0.60
N LEU A 123 6.61 -10.20 1.29
CA LEU A 123 6.12 -8.88 0.98
C LEU A 123 7.14 -7.89 1.53
N SER A 124 8.30 -7.80 0.89
CA SER A 124 9.09 -6.57 0.92
C SER A 124 8.27 -5.51 0.18
N ALA A 125 7.34 -4.90 0.91
CA ALA A 125 6.39 -3.95 0.36
C ALA A 125 6.82 -2.53 0.68
N TYR A 126 6.48 -1.66 -0.26
CA TYR A 126 6.94 -0.29 -0.38
C TYR A 126 5.91 0.64 0.26
N ILE A 127 6.28 1.44 1.27
CA ILE A 127 5.30 2.03 2.20
C ILE A 127 5.60 3.51 2.46
N GLU A 128 4.63 4.36 2.15
CA GLU A 128 4.60 5.81 2.43
C GLU A 128 4.54 6.10 3.91
N SER A 129 5.09 7.23 4.34
CA SER A 129 4.53 8.00 5.45
C SER A 129 3.74 9.20 4.90
N ARG A 130 2.45 9.28 5.23
CA ARG A 130 1.75 10.56 5.40
C ARG A 130 1.89 11.08 6.82
#